data_AF-W6JXS6-F1
#
_entry.id   AF-W6JXS6-F1
#
_cell.length_a   1.000
_cell.length_b   1.000
_cell.length_c   1.000
_cell.angle_alpha   90.00
_cell.angle_beta   90.00
_cell.angle_gamma   90.00
#
_symmetry.space_group_name_H-M   'P 1'
#
loop_
_entity.id
_entity.type
_entity.pdbx_description
1 polymer ?
#
loop_
_entity_poly.entity_id
_entity_poly.type
_entity_poly.pdbx_seq_one_letter_code
_entity_poly.pdbx_strand_id
1 'polypeptide(L)'
;MRRRRALGGPAEKTFSGLVGLQLRPRRLRDAANLFAALEDRGGAELRDSAWGHPDVAPMGADLDDVLGYVDRRSNPAASDDLDAALAAILGETPPGDEPPPGEPSSGDDPSEAPRDDSP
;
A
#
# COMPACT_ATOMS: atom_id res chain seq x y z
N MET A 1 37.85 -7.99 -31.87
CA MET A 1 37.75 -6.70 -31.16
C MET A 1 36.75 -6.78 -30.00
N ARG A 2 37.22 -6.99 -28.76
CA ARG A 2 36.35 -6.97 -27.58
C ARG A 2 36.09 -5.51 -27.19
N ARG A 3 34.87 -5.01 -27.45
CA ARG A 3 34.44 -3.69 -26.98
C ARG A 3 34.47 -3.69 -25.45
N ARG A 4 35.52 -3.10 -24.91
CA ARG A 4 35.70 -2.80 -23.49
C ARG A 4 34.58 -1.83 -23.10
N ARG A 5 33.48 -2.34 -22.52
CA ARG A 5 32.52 -1.52 -21.80
C ARG A 5 33.22 -1.05 -20.54
N ALA A 6 33.95 0.05 -20.67
CA ALA A 6 34.42 0.80 -19.52
C ALA A 6 33.18 1.19 -18.72
N LEU A 7 33.18 0.87 -17.44
CA LEU A 7 32.28 1.41 -16.42
C LEU A 7 32.27 2.94 -16.61
N GLY A 8 31.15 3.57 -16.99
CA GLY A 8 31.11 4.99 -17.35
C GLY A 8 30.98 5.25 -18.85
N GLY A 9 29.80 5.01 -19.42
CA GLY A 9 29.52 5.32 -20.83
C GLY A 9 29.61 6.83 -21.11
N PRO A 10 29.79 7.26 -22.38
CA PRO A 10 29.82 8.69 -22.72
C PRO A 10 28.58 9.44 -22.22
N ALA A 11 27.42 8.78 -22.19
CA ALA A 11 26.19 9.33 -21.64
C ALA A 11 26.27 9.67 -20.14
N GLU A 12 26.92 8.84 -19.31
CA GLU A 12 27.10 9.13 -17.88
C GLU A 12 28.04 10.33 -17.67
N LYS A 13 29.06 10.50 -18.52
CA LYS A 13 29.97 11.65 -18.47
C LYS A 13 29.27 12.94 -18.86
N THR A 14 28.47 12.92 -19.93
CA THR A 14 27.70 14.10 -20.35
C THR A 14 26.65 14.48 -19.32
N PHE A 15 25.94 13.50 -18.74
CA PHE A 15 24.95 13.74 -17.71
C PHE A 15 25.58 14.37 -16.46
N SER A 16 26.74 13.84 -16.02
CA SER A 16 27.48 14.42 -14.90
C SER A 16 27.91 15.86 -15.15
N GLY A 17 28.27 16.21 -16.38
CA GLY A 17 28.62 17.59 -16.75
C GLY A 17 27.42 18.55 -16.77
N LEU A 18 26.20 18.04 -17.01
CA LEU A 18 24.98 18.86 -17.07
C LEU A 18 24.29 19.01 -15.71
N VAL A 19 24.21 17.92 -14.94
CA VAL A 19 23.45 17.87 -13.68
C VAL A 19 24.36 18.10 -12.47
N GLY A 20 25.68 17.99 -12.64
CA GLY A 20 26.64 18.11 -11.53
C GLY A 20 26.67 16.91 -10.59
N LEU A 21 26.00 15.81 -10.95
CA LEU A 21 25.90 14.59 -10.14
C LEU A 21 26.59 13.40 -10.83
N GLN A 22 27.38 12.64 -10.05
CA GLN A 22 28.09 11.47 -10.55
C GLN A 22 27.27 10.19 -10.28
N LEU A 23 26.85 9.52 -11.36
CA LEU A 23 26.16 8.23 -11.25
C LEU A 23 27.16 7.10 -10.98
N ARG A 24 26.92 6.31 -9.94
CA ARG A 24 27.70 5.10 -9.63
C ARG A 24 27.05 3.92 -10.35
N PRO A 25 27.73 3.21 -11.28
CA PRO A 25 27.09 2.17 -12.09
C PRO A 25 26.43 1.05 -11.29
N ARG A 26 26.94 0.76 -10.10
CA ARG A 26 26.31 -0.22 -9.20
C ARG A 26 24.95 0.28 -8.70
N ARG A 27 24.90 1.51 -8.16
CA ARG A 27 23.68 2.12 -7.64
C ARG A 27 22.60 2.32 -8.70
N LEU A 28 23.00 2.59 -9.95
CA LEU A 28 22.04 2.66 -11.06
C LEU A 28 21.36 1.31 -11.33
N ARG A 29 22.10 0.20 -11.22
CA ARG A 29 21.52 -1.15 -11.36
C ARG A 29 20.63 -1.50 -10.17
N ASP A 30 21.06 -1.17 -8.95
CA ASP A 30 20.26 -1.39 -7.74
C ASP A 30 18.90 -0.64 -7.85
N ALA A 31 18.92 0.61 -8.31
CA ALA A 31 17.71 1.39 -8.54
C ALA A 31 16.83 0.83 -9.66
N ALA A 32 17.42 0.37 -10.76
CA ALA A 32 16.67 -0.29 -11.83
C ALA A 32 16.01 -1.60 -11.35
N ASN A 33 16.71 -2.38 -10.52
CA ASN A 33 16.17 -3.59 -9.93
C ASN A 33 15.01 -3.29 -8.97
N LEU A 34 15.12 -2.24 -8.15
CA LEU A 34 14.03 -1.80 -7.28
C LEU A 34 12.78 -1.42 -8.08
N PHE A 35 12.96 -0.64 -9.15
CA PHE A 35 11.86 -0.22 -10.02
C PHE A 35 11.15 -1.42 -10.65
N ALA A 36 11.92 -2.38 -11.18
CA ALA A 36 11.39 -3.61 -11.74
C ALA A 36 10.68 -4.48 -10.68
N ALA A 37 11.26 -4.59 -9.48
CA ALA A 37 10.67 -5.40 -8.41
C ALA A 37 9.33 -4.83 -7.90
N LEU A 38 9.21 -3.50 -7.82
CA LEU A 38 7.93 -2.85 -7.50
C LEU A 38 6.87 -3.13 -8.58
N GLU A 39 7.26 -3.02 -9.85
CA GLU A 39 6.38 -3.29 -10.99
C GLU A 39 5.95 -4.77 -11.06
N ASP A 40 6.86 -5.70 -10.83
CA ASP A 40 6.56 -7.14 -10.81
C ASP A 40 5.63 -7.52 -9.64
N ARG A 41 5.73 -6.83 -8.50
CA ARG A 41 4.95 -7.12 -7.28
C ARG A 41 3.53 -6.57 -7.34
N GLY A 42 3.36 -5.34 -7.82
CA GLY A 42 2.08 -4.62 -7.74
C GLY A 42 1.79 -3.70 -8.93
N GLY A 43 2.44 -3.94 -10.06
CA GLY A 43 2.23 -3.19 -11.30
C GLY A 43 2.69 -1.74 -11.24
N ALA A 44 2.23 -0.96 -12.22
CA ALA A 44 2.54 0.46 -12.33
C ALA A 44 2.02 1.26 -11.13
N GLU A 45 0.89 0.88 -10.54
CA GLU A 45 0.28 1.58 -9.41
C GLU A 45 1.16 1.52 -8.16
N LEU A 46 1.62 0.32 -7.76
CA LEU A 46 2.50 0.17 -6.60
C LEU A 46 3.82 0.92 -6.83
N ARG A 47 4.39 0.77 -8.02
CA ARG A 47 5.62 1.45 -8.42
C ARG A 47 5.47 2.97 -8.35
N ASP A 48 4.45 3.53 -8.97
CA ASP A 48 4.27 4.98 -9.05
C ASP A 48 3.88 5.57 -7.69
N SER A 49 3.16 4.80 -6.84
CA SER A 49 2.85 5.21 -5.47
C SER A 49 4.10 5.48 -4.62
N ALA A 50 5.23 4.82 -4.90
CA ALA A 50 6.48 5.04 -4.18
C ALA A 50 7.05 6.45 -4.37
N TRP A 51 6.58 7.19 -5.38
CA TRP A 51 6.96 8.59 -5.63
C TRP A 51 5.81 9.58 -5.43
N GLY A 52 4.71 9.16 -4.79
CA GLY A 52 3.54 10.03 -4.54
C GLY A 52 3.85 11.23 -3.66
N HIS A 53 4.86 11.14 -2.78
CA HIS A 53 5.35 12.24 -1.96
C HIS A 53 6.89 12.15 -1.81
N PRO A 54 7.62 13.28 -1.72
CA PRO A 54 9.09 13.28 -1.70
C PRO A 54 9.74 12.60 -0.50
N ASP A 55 9.01 12.39 0.60
CA ASP A 55 9.50 11.77 1.84
C ASP A 55 9.39 10.23 1.84
N VAL A 56 8.45 9.67 1.07
CA VAL A 56 8.24 8.22 0.93
C VAL A 56 9.04 7.62 -0.22
N ALA A 57 9.79 8.45 -0.95
CA ALA A 57 10.66 7.98 -2.02
C ALA A 57 11.76 7.05 -1.46
N PRO A 58 12.15 6.00 -2.22
CA PRO A 58 13.20 5.09 -1.77
C PRO A 58 14.52 5.81 -1.49
N MET A 59 15.15 5.46 -0.37
CA MET A 59 16.42 6.00 0.07
C MET A 59 17.57 5.05 -0.30
N GLY A 60 18.81 5.49 -0.08
CA GLY A 60 20.00 4.69 -0.38
C GLY A 60 20.04 3.34 0.34
N ALA A 61 19.46 3.23 1.54
CA ALA A 61 19.38 1.99 2.31
C ALA A 61 18.42 0.97 1.68
N ASP A 62 17.34 1.45 1.04
CA ASP A 62 16.38 0.59 0.33
C ASP A 62 16.99 -0.03 -0.93
N LEU A 63 18.03 0.61 -1.49
CA LEU A 63 18.83 0.00 -2.57
C LEU A 63 19.77 -1.10 -2.06
N ASP A 64 20.11 -1.10 -0.78
CA ASP A 64 20.89 -2.18 -0.16
C ASP A 64 20.00 -3.38 0.22
N ASP A 65 18.69 -3.16 0.41
CA ASP A 65 17.67 -4.20 0.66
C ASP A 65 16.38 -3.96 -0.17
N VAL A 66 16.48 -4.29 -1.46
CA VAL A 66 15.39 -4.09 -2.43
C VAL A 66 14.14 -4.90 -2.07
N LEU A 67 14.32 -6.18 -1.69
CA LEU A 67 13.20 -7.06 -1.39
C LEU A 67 12.47 -6.62 -0.12
N GLY A 68 13.21 -6.25 0.93
CA GLY A 68 12.61 -5.76 2.15
C GLY A 68 11.83 -4.46 1.95
N TYR A 69 12.28 -3.56 1.07
CA TYR A 69 11.51 -2.37 0.73
C TYR A 69 10.19 -2.72 0.02
N VAL A 70 10.26 -3.57 -1.01
CA VAL A 70 9.08 -4.00 -1.78
C VAL A 70 8.06 -4.69 -0.89
N ASP A 71 8.51 -5.56 0.03
CA ASP A 71 7.63 -6.23 0.98
C ASP A 71 6.91 -5.24 1.89
N ARG A 72 7.65 -4.28 2.50
CA ARG A 72 7.04 -3.20 3.32
C ARG A 72 6.02 -2.38 2.53
N ARG A 73 6.28 -2.11 1.25
CA ARG A 73 5.36 -1.32 0.40
C ARG A 73 4.13 -2.12 -0.01
N SER A 74 4.29 -3.43 -0.24
CA SER A 74 3.19 -4.31 -0.66
C SER A 74 2.28 -4.76 0.48
N ASN A 75 2.69 -4.60 1.74
CA ASN A 75 1.94 -5.02 2.91
C ASN A 75 1.81 -3.88 3.94
N PRO A 76 0.89 -2.92 3.73
CA PRO A 76 0.71 -1.75 4.58
C PRO A 76 -0.09 -2.06 5.86
N ALA A 77 0.05 -3.25 6.46
CA ALA A 77 -0.75 -3.69 7.61
C ALA A 77 -0.76 -2.70 8.80
N ALA A 78 0.27 -1.85 8.95
CA ALA A 78 0.29 -0.81 9.97
C ALA A 78 -0.56 0.44 9.65
N SER A 79 -0.91 0.67 8.38
CA SER A 79 -1.80 1.75 7.94
C SER A 79 -3.25 1.42 8.25
N ASP A 80 -3.68 0.18 7.93
CA ASP A 80 -5.08 -0.22 8.06
C ASP A 80 -5.58 -0.14 9.52
N ASP A 81 -4.75 -0.54 10.48
CA ASP A 81 -5.06 -0.42 11.92
C ASP A 81 -5.20 1.05 12.37
N LEU A 82 -4.35 1.93 11.82
CA LEU A 82 -4.38 3.37 12.12
C LEU A 82 -5.60 4.03 11.49
N ASP A 83 -5.94 3.66 10.26
CA ASP A 83 -7.11 4.17 9.54
C ASP A 83 -8.41 3.74 10.23
N ALA A 84 -8.49 2.50 10.70
CA ALA A 84 -9.61 2.02 11.52
C ALA A 84 -9.73 2.78 12.86
N ALA A 85 -8.59 3.02 13.54
CA ALA A 85 -8.58 3.81 14.77
C ALA A 85 -8.99 5.28 14.52
N LEU A 86 -8.59 5.85 13.39
CA LEU A 86 -8.96 7.21 13.00
C LEU A 86 -10.46 7.33 12.70
N ALA A 87 -11.01 6.38 11.95
CA ALA A 87 -12.44 6.29 11.65
C ALA A 87 -13.28 6.21 12.94
N ALA A 88 -12.83 5.41 13.92
CA ALA A 88 -13.48 5.30 15.23
C ALA A 88 -13.47 6.62 16.02
N ILE A 89 -12.42 7.43 15.91
CA ILE A 89 -12.31 8.74 16.57
C ILE A 89 -13.18 9.79 15.84
N LEU A 90 -13.21 9.77 14.51
CA LEU A 90 -13.98 10.72 13.69
C LEU A 90 -15.48 10.38 13.62
N GLY A 91 -15.88 9.19 14.07
CA GLY A 91 -17.27 8.72 13.98
C GLY A 91 -17.71 8.43 12.53
N GLU A 92 -16.76 8.26 11.61
CA GLU A 92 -17.02 7.80 10.25
C GLU A 92 -17.14 6.28 10.28
N THR A 93 -18.36 5.76 10.18
CA THR A 93 -18.57 4.31 10.00
C THR A 93 -17.93 3.91 8.66
N PRO A 94 -17.01 2.92 8.63
CA PRO A 94 -16.42 2.46 7.38
C PRO A 94 -17.52 2.00 6.40
N PRO A 95 -17.46 2.33 5.10
CA PRO A 95 -18.42 1.86 4.11
C PRO A 95 -18.22 0.35 3.90
N GLY A 96 -18.90 -0.45 4.73
CA GLY A 96 -18.78 -1.91 4.73
C GLY A 96 -19.65 -2.61 5.76
N ASP A 97 -19.96 -1.96 6.89
CA ASP A 97 -20.87 -2.47 7.92
C ASP A 97 -22.27 -1.85 7.78
N GLU A 98 -22.93 -2.09 6.63
CA GLU A 98 -24.38 -1.89 6.54
C GLU A 98 -25.06 -3.18 7.01
N PRO A 99 -25.71 -3.21 8.20
CA PRO A 99 -26.48 -4.37 8.61
C PRO A 99 -27.64 -4.58 7.62
N PRO A 100 -27.97 -5.83 7.23
CA PRO A 100 -29.05 -6.09 6.28
C PRO A 100 -30.37 -5.50 6.82
N PRO A 101 -31.21 -4.90 5.95
CA PRO A 101 -32.44 -4.26 6.41
C PRO A 101 -33.42 -5.32 6.93
N GLY A 102 -33.58 -5.33 8.25
CA GLY A 102 -34.79 -5.70 9.00
C GLY A 102 -35.50 -6.99 8.62
N GLU A 103 -35.15 -8.09 9.27
CA GLU A 103 -36.11 -9.18 9.49
C GLU A 103 -37.13 -8.72 10.55
N PRO A 104 -38.45 -8.77 10.29
CA PRO A 104 -39.43 -8.48 11.31
C PRO A 104 -39.41 -9.62 12.34
N SER A 105 -39.11 -9.27 13.59
CA SER A 105 -39.22 -10.15 14.74
C SER A 105 -40.67 -10.63 14.87
N SER A 106 -40.93 -11.89 14.53
CA SER A 106 -42.13 -12.62 14.94
C SER A 106 -42.12 -12.71 16.46
N GLY A 107 -42.94 -11.87 17.10
CA GLY A 107 -43.31 -12.02 18.50
C GLY A 107 -44.20 -13.24 18.66
N ASP A 108 -43.65 -14.28 19.28
CA ASP A 108 -44.32 -15.50 19.70
C ASP A 108 -45.33 -15.20 20.82
N ASP A 109 -46.48 -15.87 20.71
CA ASP A 109 -47.64 -15.87 21.60
C ASP A 109 -47.30 -16.56 22.94
N PRO A 110 -47.87 -16.12 24.07
CA PRO A 110 -48.38 -17.16 24.96
C PRO A 110 -49.77 -16.83 25.53
N SER A 111 -50.75 -17.60 25.05
CA SER A 111 -51.88 -18.20 25.76
C SER A 111 -51.82 -18.14 27.29
N GLU A 112 -52.81 -17.50 27.92
CA GLU A 112 -53.46 -18.06 29.12
C GLU A 112 -54.86 -17.44 29.36
N ALA A 113 -55.90 -18.28 29.31
CA ALA A 113 -57.23 -17.98 29.84
C ALA A 113 -57.33 -18.47 31.29
N PRO A 114 -58.21 -17.89 32.12
CA PRO A 114 -59.39 -18.68 32.52
C PRO A 114 -60.70 -17.87 32.60
N ARG A 115 -61.76 -18.60 32.93
CA ARG A 115 -63.20 -18.38 32.72
C ARG A 115 -63.91 -17.67 33.90
N ASP A 116 -65.22 -17.49 33.73
CA ASP A 116 -66.32 -17.17 34.67
C ASP A 116 -66.58 -15.67 34.97
N ASP A 117 -67.82 -15.17 35.13
CA ASP A 117 -69.20 -15.64 34.94
C ASP A 117 -70.10 -14.37 34.96
N SER A 118 -71.35 -14.53 34.52
CA SER A 118 -72.42 -13.58 34.20
C SER A 118 -72.94 -12.70 35.35
N PRO A 119 -73.87 -11.77 35.06
CA PRO A 119 -75.29 -12.09 35.26
C PRO A 119 -76.21 -11.78 34.06
#